data_AF-A0A9R1E182-F1
#
_entry.id   AF-A0A9R1E182-F1
#
_cell.length_a   1.000
_cell.length_b   1.000
_cell.length_c   1.000
_cell.angle_alpha   90.00
_cell.angle_beta   90.00
_cell.angle_gamma   90.00
#
_symmetry.space_group_name_H-M   'P 1'
#
loop_
_entity.id
_entity.type
_entity.pdbx_description
1 polymer ?
#
loop_
_entity_poly.entity_id
_entity_poly.type
_entity_poly.pdbx_seq_one_letter_code
_entity_poly.pdbx_strand_id
1 'polypeptide(L)'
;MLLPVGNHGGDGDCGTVQLAAEIEELSLGSTGGLGDRLSALPDDILHSILLRVPSTPAAARTCVLSRRWRGIWAQLPEIRFPFPSDPAAVGPALAAGPALRLLHVACRDDTGANAWLRTAASRLIAGGELYFYNRTPGEEKGQAEALSWQCRTFELPCFETAAKVWLRLGFVDLGLPPTGVFFRLTELRLEHVNLECGFQLGDMVSSPRCPALRELCIARARGVASLCIISQTLERLELDILHGLEELTVVAPMLRALNVHACFAWRKPVAAIYASRLEVLWWSDAFDPSFVLFSDVQNLQQLTTFDIHVYGRFDYALLQDYVMLLQHFPTVSCLDLKLNYQRDLSQYEYLMGIITKLPNIKILSLWLHTKGHAIGPSVFHLLSKCPGVRELKLTLLDNLEFKWMSS
;
A
#
# COMPACT_ATOMS: atom_id res chain seq x y z
N MET A 1 16.89 59.72 -4.43
CA MET A 1 16.15 60.97 -4.69
C MET A 1 14.90 60.63 -5.47
N LEU A 2 13.68 61.12 -5.25
CA LEU A 2 13.00 61.89 -4.21
C LEU A 2 11.52 61.80 -4.65
N LEU A 3 10.59 61.41 -3.77
CA LEU A 3 9.14 61.72 -3.93
C LEU A 3 8.91 63.19 -3.50
N PRO A 4 7.82 63.85 -3.94
CA PRO A 4 6.54 63.91 -3.19
C PRO A 4 5.29 63.83 -4.12
N VAL A 5 4.09 63.33 -3.77
CA VAL A 5 3.09 63.58 -2.70
C VAL A 5 2.17 64.80 -2.91
N GLY A 6 0.85 64.52 -2.95
CA GLY A 6 -0.27 65.42 -2.57
C GLY A 6 -1.20 65.85 -3.73
N ASN A 7 -2.54 65.88 -3.69
CA ASN A 7 -3.71 65.23 -3.05
C ASN A 7 -4.93 66.18 -3.34
N HIS A 8 -6.18 65.69 -3.24
CA HIS A 8 -7.50 66.37 -3.36
C HIS A 8 -8.03 66.60 -4.79
N GLY A 9 -9.30 66.39 -5.13
CA GLY A 9 -10.51 65.96 -4.40
C GLY A 9 -11.78 66.27 -5.23
N GLY A 10 -12.87 65.51 -5.00
CA GLY A 10 -14.26 65.77 -5.46
C GLY A 10 -14.69 65.08 -6.77
N ASP A 11 -15.92 64.61 -6.96
CA ASP A 11 -17.13 64.52 -6.11
C ASP A 11 -18.22 63.73 -6.88
N GLY A 12 -19.22 63.17 -6.19
CA GLY A 12 -20.56 62.78 -6.70
C GLY A 12 -20.66 61.42 -7.42
N ASP A 13 -21.03 60.30 -6.79
CA ASP A 13 -22.20 59.99 -5.93
C ASP A 13 -23.55 60.02 -6.68
N CYS A 14 -23.85 58.93 -7.40
CA CYS A 14 -25.18 58.65 -7.97
C CYS A 14 -25.54 57.13 -7.94
N GLY A 15 -24.65 56.25 -7.46
CA GLY A 15 -24.86 54.79 -7.44
C GLY A 15 -25.12 54.18 -6.04
N THR A 16 -24.92 54.94 -4.98
CA THR A 16 -24.99 54.48 -3.57
C THR A 16 -26.40 54.60 -2.98
N VAL A 17 -27.21 55.54 -3.47
CA VAL A 17 -28.55 55.82 -2.93
C VAL A 17 -29.59 54.76 -3.36
N GLN A 18 -29.38 54.08 -4.50
CA GLN A 18 -30.26 53.00 -4.96
C GLN A 18 -30.02 51.68 -4.21
N LEU A 19 -28.77 51.40 -3.81
CA LEU A 19 -28.45 50.19 -3.03
C LEU A 19 -28.92 50.30 -1.57
N ALA A 20 -28.95 51.50 -0.98
CA ALA A 20 -29.41 51.69 0.39
C ALA A 20 -30.93 51.47 0.53
N ALA A 21 -31.71 51.87 -0.46
CA ALA A 21 -33.17 51.69 -0.46
C ALA A 21 -33.59 50.22 -0.69
N GLU A 22 -32.85 49.46 -1.50
CA GLU A 22 -33.08 48.00 -1.65
C GLU A 22 -32.65 47.21 -0.39
N ILE A 23 -31.73 47.73 0.42
CA ILE A 23 -31.34 47.13 1.70
C ILE A 23 -32.38 47.39 2.81
N GLU A 24 -33.10 48.51 2.75
CA GLU A 24 -34.18 48.84 3.71
C GLU A 24 -35.51 48.13 3.39
N GLU A 25 -35.86 47.88 2.12
CA GLU A 25 -37.07 47.11 1.77
C GLU A 25 -36.95 45.59 2.03
N LEU A 26 -35.73 45.04 2.16
CA LEU A 26 -35.53 43.65 2.58
C LEU A 26 -35.55 43.45 4.11
N SER A 27 -35.69 44.52 4.90
CA SER A 27 -35.66 44.46 6.37
C SER A 27 -36.99 44.78 7.06
N LEU A 28 -38.07 45.02 6.31
CA LEU A 28 -39.42 45.25 6.84
C LEU A 28 -40.44 44.23 6.32
N GLY A 29 -40.26 42.96 6.71
CA GLY A 29 -41.22 41.92 6.32
C GLY A 29 -40.87 40.48 6.72
N SER A 30 -40.28 40.23 7.90
CA SER A 30 -40.27 38.87 8.47
C SER A 30 -40.00 38.90 9.98
N THR A 31 -41.06 39.10 10.76
CA THR A 31 -41.14 38.56 12.12
C THR A 31 -41.38 37.05 12.02
N GLY A 32 -40.33 36.33 11.67
CA GLY A 32 -40.25 34.87 11.66
C GLY A 32 -38.77 34.54 11.81
N GLY A 33 -38.41 33.98 12.97
CA GLY A 33 -37.01 33.87 13.40
C GLY A 33 -36.09 33.35 12.29
N LEU A 34 -34.87 33.92 12.24
CA LEU A 34 -33.70 33.31 11.60
C LEU A 34 -33.40 31.98 12.30
N GLY A 35 -34.31 31.02 12.17
CA GLY A 35 -34.22 29.70 12.72
C GLY A 35 -33.10 28.97 12.01
N ASP A 36 -32.27 28.30 12.80
CA ASP A 36 -31.22 27.41 12.32
C ASP A 36 -31.83 26.32 11.40
N ARG A 37 -31.84 26.60 10.10
CA ARG A 37 -32.41 25.69 9.08
C ARG A 37 -31.58 24.42 8.92
N LEU A 38 -30.30 24.46 9.31
CA LEU A 38 -29.42 23.28 9.32
C LEU A 38 -29.78 22.33 10.46
N SER A 39 -30.23 22.85 11.60
CA SER A 39 -30.80 22.05 12.68
C SER A 39 -32.13 21.41 12.31
N ALA A 40 -32.88 21.96 11.35
CA ALA A 40 -34.17 21.41 10.92
C ALA A 40 -34.03 20.22 9.94
N LEU A 41 -32.83 19.96 9.42
CA LEU A 41 -32.59 18.83 8.52
C LEU A 41 -32.77 17.48 9.26
N PRO A 42 -33.27 16.44 8.57
CA PRO A 42 -33.26 15.07 9.07
C PRO A 42 -31.83 14.55 9.35
N ASP A 43 -31.67 13.65 10.32
CA ASP A 43 -30.35 13.15 10.72
C ASP A 43 -29.64 12.42 9.57
N ASP A 44 -30.35 11.69 8.72
CA ASP A 44 -29.80 11.00 7.55
C ASP A 44 -29.15 11.96 6.55
N ILE A 45 -29.74 13.14 6.34
CA ILE A 45 -29.17 14.19 5.49
C ILE A 45 -27.91 14.78 6.15
N LEU A 46 -27.95 15.02 7.46
CA LEU A 46 -26.80 15.51 8.21
C LEU A 46 -25.65 14.50 8.21
N HIS A 47 -25.93 13.20 8.39
CA HIS A 47 -24.98 12.11 8.21
C HIS A 47 -24.36 12.13 6.82
N SER A 48 -25.19 12.29 5.76
CA SER A 48 -24.70 12.35 4.38
C SER A 48 -23.77 13.53 4.13
N ILE A 49 -24.11 14.70 4.67
CA ILE A 49 -23.27 15.91 4.58
C ILE A 49 -21.94 15.67 5.30
N LEU A 50 -21.97 15.17 6.54
CA LEU A 50 -20.76 14.95 7.34
C LEU A 50 -19.85 13.86 6.77
N LEU A 51 -20.41 12.79 6.17
CA LEU A 51 -19.63 11.75 5.47
C LEU A 51 -18.90 12.27 4.24
N ARG A 52 -19.38 13.37 3.64
CA ARG A 52 -18.72 14.06 2.52
C ARG A 52 -17.66 15.05 2.98
N VAL A 53 -17.57 15.34 4.27
CA VAL A 53 -16.49 16.16 4.81
C VAL A 53 -15.19 15.33 4.81
N PRO A 54 -14.03 15.90 4.41
CA PRO A 54 -12.80 15.12 4.22
C PRO A 54 -12.24 14.40 5.46
N SER A 55 -12.60 14.83 6.68
CA SER A 55 -12.06 14.26 7.91
C SER A 55 -13.00 14.40 9.11
N THR A 56 -12.85 13.53 10.11
CA THR A 56 -13.62 13.57 11.35
C THR A 56 -13.37 14.86 12.15
N PRO A 57 -12.14 15.38 12.28
CA PRO A 57 -11.92 16.71 12.88
C PRO A 57 -12.62 17.84 12.11
N ALA A 58 -12.66 17.78 10.78
CA ALA A 58 -13.39 18.78 9.98
C ALA A 58 -14.91 18.66 10.19
N ALA A 59 -15.44 17.45 10.23
CA ALA A 59 -16.85 17.20 10.57
C ALA A 59 -17.18 17.75 11.96
N ALA A 60 -16.32 17.52 12.97
CA ALA A 60 -16.50 18.08 14.31
C ALA A 60 -16.50 19.63 14.28
N ARG A 61 -15.65 20.29 13.47
CA ARG A 61 -15.65 21.76 13.33
C ARG A 61 -16.93 22.32 12.76
N THR A 62 -17.66 21.57 11.91
CA THR A 62 -18.96 22.03 11.39
C THR A 62 -20.03 22.17 12.47
N CYS A 63 -19.80 21.66 13.69
CA CYS A 63 -20.68 21.84 14.84
C CYS A 63 -20.78 23.29 15.35
N VAL A 64 -19.95 24.21 14.83
CA VAL A 64 -20.13 25.65 15.06
C VAL A 64 -21.40 26.16 14.37
N LEU A 65 -21.85 25.50 13.29
CA LEU A 65 -23.04 25.89 12.53
C LEU A 65 -24.34 25.53 13.26
N SER A 66 -24.35 24.44 14.03
CA SER A 66 -25.50 23.98 14.81
C SER A 66 -25.06 23.11 15.98
N ARG A 67 -25.69 23.29 17.16
CA ARG A 67 -25.42 22.44 18.33
C ARG A 67 -25.83 20.98 18.09
N ARG A 68 -26.84 20.72 17.25
CA ARG A 68 -27.34 19.37 16.95
C ARG A 68 -26.27 18.52 16.27
N TRP A 69 -25.44 19.14 15.44
CA TRP A 69 -24.38 18.45 14.71
C TRP A 69 -23.32 17.83 15.64
N ARG A 70 -23.16 18.36 16.87
CA ARG A 70 -22.26 17.80 17.91
C ARG A 70 -22.57 16.36 18.27
N GLY A 71 -23.83 15.96 18.26
CA GLY A 71 -24.22 14.58 18.55
C GLY A 71 -24.09 13.66 17.34
N ILE A 72 -24.22 14.22 16.13
CA ILE A 72 -24.30 13.48 14.87
C ILE A 72 -22.91 13.09 14.37
N TRP A 73 -21.91 13.97 14.46
CA TRP A 73 -20.55 13.62 14.01
C TRP A 73 -19.96 12.46 14.83
N ALA A 74 -20.30 12.37 16.12
CA ALA A 74 -19.87 11.27 16.99
C ALA A 74 -20.54 9.93 16.64
N GLN A 75 -21.65 9.97 15.88
CA GLN A 75 -22.39 8.79 15.43
C GLN A 75 -21.97 8.29 14.04
N LEU A 76 -20.97 8.92 13.43
CA LEU A 76 -20.52 8.52 12.10
C LEU A 76 -19.91 7.10 12.15
N PRO A 77 -20.30 6.22 11.21
CA PRO A 77 -19.71 4.89 11.10
C PRO A 77 -18.30 4.93 10.49
N GLU A 78 -17.83 6.10 10.08
CA GLU A 78 -16.52 6.28 9.47
C GLU A 78 -15.72 7.35 10.20
N ILE A 79 -14.56 6.95 10.70
CA ILE A 79 -13.63 7.83 11.40
C ILE A 79 -12.38 7.99 10.54
N ARG A 80 -12.09 9.22 10.14
CA ARG A 80 -11.01 9.57 9.23
C ARG A 80 -10.13 10.68 9.79
N PHE A 81 -8.86 10.35 9.96
CA PHE A 81 -7.78 11.23 10.36
C PHE A 81 -6.72 11.23 9.25
N PRO A 82 -6.86 12.07 8.20
CA PRO A 82 -5.91 12.12 7.10
C PRO A 82 -4.58 12.73 7.53
N PHE A 83 -3.51 12.44 6.79
CA PHE A 83 -2.18 12.93 7.12
C PHE A 83 -2.07 14.45 6.89
N PRO A 84 -1.40 15.19 7.78
CA PRO A 84 -0.91 14.78 9.09
C PRO A 84 -2.01 14.93 10.17
N SER A 85 -2.29 13.87 10.92
CA SER A 85 -3.14 13.91 12.11
C SER A 85 -2.37 13.60 13.40
N ASP A 86 -2.85 14.16 14.51
CA ASP A 86 -2.39 13.83 15.87
C ASP A 86 -3.10 12.56 16.37
N PRO A 87 -2.39 11.48 16.70
CA PRO A 87 -2.99 10.24 17.18
C PRO A 87 -3.71 10.42 18.53
N ALA A 88 -3.38 11.43 19.32
CA ALA A 88 -4.07 11.72 20.59
C ALA A 88 -5.54 12.10 20.38
N ALA A 89 -5.89 12.65 19.21
CA ALA A 89 -7.27 13.00 18.87
C ALA A 89 -8.14 11.79 18.49
N VAL A 90 -7.53 10.64 18.17
CA VAL A 90 -8.22 9.43 17.71
C VAL A 90 -8.98 8.76 18.86
N GLY A 91 -8.37 8.68 20.04
CA GLY A 91 -8.99 8.10 21.24
C GLY A 91 -10.34 8.76 21.60
N PRO A 92 -10.39 10.08 21.77
CA PRO A 92 -11.64 10.80 22.04
C PRO A 92 -12.73 10.61 20.97
N ALA A 93 -12.35 10.57 19.69
CA ALA A 93 -13.30 10.29 18.61
C ALA A 93 -13.85 8.85 18.65
N LEU A 94 -13.06 7.91 19.20
CA LEU A 94 -13.47 6.53 19.41
C LEU A 94 -14.18 6.28 20.75
N ALA A 95 -14.12 7.20 21.71
CA ALA A 95 -14.65 6.99 23.06
C ALA A 95 -16.19 7.03 23.13
N ALA A 96 -16.85 7.71 22.19
CA ALA A 96 -18.31 7.82 22.14
C ALA A 96 -18.79 7.69 20.70
N GLY A 97 -19.31 6.53 20.33
CA GLY A 97 -19.92 6.32 19.02
C GLY A 97 -20.41 4.88 18.80
N PRO A 98 -21.29 4.66 17.82
CA PRO A 98 -21.90 3.37 17.50
C PRO A 98 -20.89 2.42 16.83
N ALA A 99 -21.39 1.37 16.18
CA ALA A 99 -20.56 0.43 15.44
C ALA A 99 -19.79 1.10 14.29
N LEU A 100 -18.53 0.71 14.09
CA LEU A 100 -17.57 1.34 13.19
C LEU A 100 -17.45 0.54 11.88
N ARG A 101 -17.67 1.18 10.74
CA ARG A 101 -17.43 0.62 9.40
C ARG A 101 -16.00 0.84 8.93
N LEU A 102 -15.45 2.03 9.16
CA LEU A 102 -14.13 2.41 8.67
C LEU A 102 -13.37 3.19 9.74
N LEU A 103 -12.13 2.77 10.01
CA LEU A 103 -11.14 3.56 10.71
C LEU A 103 -9.96 3.83 9.78
N HIS A 104 -9.72 5.09 9.45
CA HIS A 104 -8.57 5.50 8.67
C HIS A 104 -7.77 6.55 9.44
N VAL A 105 -6.55 6.20 9.85
CA VAL A 105 -5.68 7.07 10.66
C VAL A 105 -4.32 7.18 9.99
N ALA A 106 -3.88 8.40 9.71
CA ALA A 106 -2.56 8.68 9.18
C ALA A 106 -1.86 9.77 10.00
N CYS A 107 -0.79 9.41 10.68
CA CYS A 107 -0.10 10.24 11.68
C CYS A 107 1.43 10.12 11.58
N ARG A 108 2.13 10.95 12.36
CA ARG A 108 3.61 11.01 12.40
C ARG A 108 4.22 10.26 13.61
N ASP A 109 3.37 9.83 14.53
CA ASP A 109 3.72 9.10 15.75
C ASP A 109 2.63 8.08 16.09
N ASP A 110 2.98 7.07 16.87
CA ASP A 110 2.12 5.98 17.32
C ASP A 110 1.64 6.16 18.78
N THR A 111 1.82 7.35 19.35
CA THR A 111 1.50 7.63 20.75
C THR A 111 0.04 7.31 21.04
N GLY A 112 -0.22 6.36 21.96
CA GLY A 112 -1.56 5.92 22.32
C GLY A 112 -2.25 4.98 21.31
N ALA A 113 -1.56 4.55 20.25
CA ALA A 113 -2.13 3.71 19.18
C ALA A 113 -2.71 2.39 19.68
N ASN A 114 -1.98 1.67 20.53
CA ASN A 114 -2.46 0.43 21.14
C ASN A 114 -3.81 0.61 21.88
N ALA A 115 -4.04 1.75 22.54
CA ALA A 115 -5.25 2.00 23.30
C ALA A 115 -6.48 2.19 22.39
N TRP A 116 -6.33 3.02 21.36
CA TRP A 116 -7.45 3.27 20.45
C TRP A 116 -7.67 2.13 19.47
N LEU A 117 -6.65 1.34 19.10
CA LEU A 117 -6.80 0.12 18.31
C LEU A 117 -7.59 -0.96 19.05
N ARG A 118 -7.36 -1.15 20.34
CA ARG A 118 -8.18 -2.04 21.17
C ARG A 118 -9.64 -1.59 21.20
N THR A 119 -9.88 -0.28 21.26
CA THR A 119 -11.23 0.29 21.18
C THR A 119 -11.84 0.10 19.79
N ALA A 120 -11.04 0.21 18.74
CA ALA A 120 -11.49 -0.04 17.36
C ALA A 120 -11.82 -1.53 17.15
N ALA A 121 -11.04 -2.45 17.70
CA ALA A 121 -11.23 -3.89 17.55
C ALA A 121 -12.60 -4.36 18.07
N SER A 122 -13.08 -3.79 19.17
CA SER A 122 -14.40 -4.11 19.71
C SER A 122 -15.55 -3.39 18.99
N ARG A 123 -15.27 -2.33 18.24
CA ARG A 123 -16.28 -1.50 17.56
C ARG A 123 -16.45 -1.81 16.08
N LEU A 124 -15.45 -2.39 15.43
CA LEU A 124 -15.51 -2.69 14.00
C LEU A 124 -16.64 -3.70 13.73
N ILE A 125 -17.52 -3.35 12.80
CA ILE A 125 -18.61 -4.22 12.37
C ILE A 125 -18.08 -5.38 11.52
N ALA A 126 -18.94 -6.36 11.27
CA ALA A 126 -18.69 -7.36 10.25
C ALA A 126 -18.46 -6.69 8.89
N GLY A 127 -17.29 -6.92 8.30
CA GLY A 127 -16.89 -6.26 7.06
C GLY A 127 -16.26 -4.88 7.25
N GLY A 128 -15.95 -4.50 8.49
CA GLY A 128 -15.27 -3.25 8.79
C GLY A 128 -13.83 -3.22 8.27
N GLU A 129 -13.32 -2.02 8.06
CA GLU A 129 -12.00 -1.77 7.48
C GLU A 129 -11.16 -0.90 8.41
N LEU A 130 -9.89 -1.28 8.59
CA LEU A 130 -8.90 -0.56 9.36
C LEU A 130 -7.71 -0.21 8.47
N TYR A 131 -7.37 1.08 8.45
CA TYR A 131 -6.20 1.63 7.80
C TYR A 131 -5.43 2.46 8.82
N PHE A 132 -4.21 2.07 9.12
CA PHE A 132 -3.33 2.80 10.02
C PHE A 132 -1.97 3.04 9.36
N TYR A 133 -1.66 4.31 9.12
CA TYR A 133 -0.42 4.76 8.50
C TYR A 133 0.36 5.63 9.49
N ASN A 134 1.36 5.05 10.14
CA ASN A 134 2.34 5.77 10.93
C ASN A 134 3.58 6.03 10.07
N ARG A 135 3.84 7.30 9.73
CA ARG A 135 5.05 7.71 9.01
C ARG A 135 6.02 8.37 9.99
N THR A 136 7.06 7.63 10.38
CA THR A 136 8.07 8.15 11.32
C THR A 136 9.02 9.15 10.62
N PRO A 137 9.51 10.20 11.32
CA PRO A 137 10.34 11.24 10.73
C PRO A 137 11.66 10.75 10.09
N GLY A 138 12.17 9.58 10.50
CA GLY A 138 13.39 8.98 9.94
C GLY A 138 13.27 8.54 8.48
N GLU A 139 12.05 8.32 7.97
CA GLU A 139 11.82 7.90 6.58
C GLU A 139 12.07 9.04 5.56
N GLU A 140 11.96 10.31 5.96
CA GLU A 140 12.00 11.46 5.03
C GLU A 140 13.41 11.81 4.54
N LYS A 141 14.47 11.34 5.20
CA LYS A 141 15.86 11.74 4.89
C LYS A 141 16.73 10.67 4.21
N GLY A 142 16.22 9.45 4.01
CA GLY A 142 17.03 8.35 3.44
C GLY A 142 18.28 7.99 4.27
N GLN A 143 18.43 8.59 5.44
CA GLN A 143 19.49 8.34 6.41
C GLN A 143 18.86 7.54 7.53
N ALA A 144 18.95 6.22 7.43
CA ALA A 144 18.75 5.33 8.55
C ALA A 144 19.93 5.51 9.53
N GLU A 145 20.08 6.70 10.09
CA GLU A 145 20.93 6.89 11.26
C GLU A 145 20.16 6.38 12.47
N ALA A 146 20.75 5.37 13.10
CA ALA A 146 20.28 4.67 14.29
C ALA A 146 20.18 5.62 15.50
N LEU A 147 19.23 6.54 15.48
CA LEU A 147 18.89 7.37 16.62
C LEU A 147 17.91 6.59 17.50
N SER A 148 18.49 5.89 18.49
CA SER A 148 17.81 5.32 19.66
C SER A 148 16.38 4.84 19.40
N TRP A 149 16.24 3.69 18.74
CA TRP A 149 14.97 2.96 18.71
C TRP A 149 14.63 2.61 20.16
N GLN A 150 13.80 3.43 20.80
CA GLN A 150 13.09 2.97 21.98
C GLN A 150 12.26 1.78 21.50
N CYS A 151 12.69 0.58 21.87
CA CYS A 151 11.99 -0.68 21.63
C CYS A 151 10.61 -0.56 22.29
N ARG A 152 9.64 -0.08 21.51
CA ARG A 152 8.24 -0.01 21.88
C ARG A 152 7.57 -1.10 21.09
N THR A 153 7.07 -2.11 21.79
CA THR A 153 6.26 -3.14 21.16
C THR A 153 4.85 -2.61 20.95
N PHE A 154 4.42 -2.65 19.70
CA PHE A 154 3.08 -2.38 19.25
C PHE A 154 2.30 -3.69 19.23
N GLU A 155 1.27 -3.82 20.07
CA GLU A 155 0.49 -5.06 20.17
C GLU A 155 -0.73 -4.97 19.25
N LEU A 156 -0.78 -5.86 18.26
CA LEU A 156 -1.91 -5.96 17.36
C LEU A 156 -3.08 -6.70 18.04
N PRO A 157 -4.24 -6.07 18.28
CA PRO A 157 -5.42 -6.79 18.77
C PRO A 157 -5.98 -7.72 17.69
N CYS A 158 -6.73 -8.74 18.11
CA CYS A 158 -7.44 -9.59 17.16
C CYS A 158 -8.71 -8.88 16.67
N PHE A 159 -8.78 -8.63 15.36
CA PHE A 159 -9.91 -7.99 14.69
C PHE A 159 -10.85 -9.06 14.10
N GLU A 160 -11.63 -9.73 14.95
CA GLU A 160 -12.44 -10.89 14.55
C GLU A 160 -13.45 -10.58 13.42
N THR A 161 -14.03 -9.38 13.46
CA THR A 161 -15.11 -8.93 12.56
C THR A 161 -14.62 -8.18 11.32
N ALA A 162 -13.40 -7.65 11.35
CA ALA A 162 -12.86 -6.83 10.27
C ALA A 162 -12.62 -7.67 9.01
N ALA A 163 -12.90 -7.07 7.84
CA ALA A 163 -12.57 -7.66 6.56
C ALA A 163 -11.19 -7.22 6.06
N LYS A 164 -10.77 -6.00 6.37
CA LYS A 164 -9.50 -5.44 5.91
C LYS A 164 -8.73 -4.80 7.05
N VAL A 165 -7.44 -5.13 7.15
CA VAL A 165 -6.51 -4.53 8.12
C VAL A 165 -5.22 -4.17 7.39
N TRP A 166 -4.95 -2.87 7.27
CA TRP A 166 -3.76 -2.34 6.62
C TRP A 166 -2.97 -1.51 7.63
N LEU A 167 -1.74 -1.93 7.89
CA LEU A 167 -0.87 -1.35 8.91
C LEU A 167 0.46 -0.99 8.30
N ARG A 168 0.81 0.29 8.36
CA ARG A 168 2.16 0.79 8.11
C ARG A 168 2.71 1.37 9.39
N LEU A 169 3.73 0.75 9.98
CA LEU A 169 4.15 1.03 11.37
C LEU A 169 5.53 1.68 11.51
N GLY A 170 6.18 2.12 10.42
CA GLY A 170 7.43 2.86 10.49
C GLY A 170 8.59 2.13 11.20
N PHE A 171 8.62 0.80 11.10
CA PHE A 171 9.56 -0.14 11.72
C PHE A 171 9.47 -0.23 13.25
N VAL A 172 8.27 -0.05 13.80
CA VAL A 172 7.97 -0.40 15.19
C VAL A 172 7.87 -1.93 15.33
N ASP A 173 8.25 -2.45 16.50
CA ASP A 173 8.18 -3.88 16.81
C ASP A 173 6.73 -4.32 16.96
N LEU A 174 6.26 -5.18 16.06
CA LEU A 174 4.88 -5.64 16.02
C LEU A 174 4.73 -6.95 16.80
N GLY A 175 4.09 -6.85 17.97
CA GLY A 175 3.59 -8.00 18.73
C GLY A 175 2.31 -8.53 18.10
N LEU A 176 2.36 -9.74 17.56
CA LEU A 176 1.19 -10.43 17.02
C LEU A 176 0.34 -11.01 18.16
N PRO A 177 -1.00 -11.01 18.05
CA PRO A 177 -1.84 -11.55 19.11
C PRO A 177 -1.61 -13.06 19.22
N PRO A 178 -1.30 -13.62 20.40
CA PRO A 178 -0.96 -15.04 20.55
C PRO A 178 -2.16 -15.96 20.32
N THR A 179 -3.36 -15.46 20.54
CA THR A 179 -4.63 -16.18 20.38
C THR A 179 -5.65 -15.32 19.63
N GLY A 180 -6.79 -15.90 19.28
CA GLY A 180 -7.87 -15.24 18.54
C GLY A 180 -7.84 -15.56 17.05
N VAL A 181 -9.02 -15.53 16.43
CA VAL A 181 -9.24 -15.87 15.03
C VAL A 181 -9.80 -14.67 14.31
N PHE A 182 -9.11 -14.23 13.26
CA PHE A 182 -9.54 -13.19 12.35
C PHE A 182 -10.59 -13.76 11.38
N PHE A 183 -11.80 -14.04 11.89
CA PHE A 183 -12.83 -14.84 11.22
C PHE A 183 -13.24 -14.29 9.85
N ARG A 184 -13.31 -12.96 9.71
CA ARG A 184 -13.77 -12.28 8.49
C ARG A 184 -12.66 -11.62 7.68
N LEU A 185 -11.41 -11.69 8.13
CA LEU A 185 -10.31 -10.98 7.49
C LEU A 185 -10.05 -11.57 6.11
N THR A 186 -10.34 -10.79 5.08
CA THR A 186 -10.11 -11.13 3.68
C THR A 186 -8.81 -10.54 3.15
N GLU A 187 -8.34 -9.43 3.75
CA GLU A 187 -7.14 -8.73 3.31
C GLU A 187 -6.32 -8.23 4.49
N LEU A 188 -5.04 -8.60 4.52
CA LEU A 188 -4.07 -8.15 5.50
C LEU A 188 -2.87 -7.53 4.78
N ARG A 189 -2.56 -6.27 5.10
CA ARG A 189 -1.35 -5.59 4.62
C ARG A 189 -0.50 -5.12 5.78
N LEU A 190 0.75 -5.54 5.81
CA LEU A 190 1.75 -5.14 6.80
C LEU A 190 2.93 -4.48 6.06
N GLU A 191 3.14 -3.18 6.31
CA GLU A 191 4.25 -2.42 5.72
C GLU A 191 5.14 -1.82 6.81
N HIS A 192 6.46 -1.78 6.58
CA HIS A 192 7.40 -1.15 7.52
C HIS A 192 7.21 -1.69 8.95
N VAL A 193 7.38 -2.99 9.14
CA VAL A 193 7.18 -3.65 10.45
C VAL A 193 8.42 -4.43 10.86
N ASN A 194 8.73 -4.46 12.16
CA ASN A 194 9.69 -5.42 12.73
C ASN A 194 8.92 -6.54 13.42
N LEU A 195 9.29 -7.79 13.13
CA LEU A 195 8.62 -8.99 13.64
C LEU A 195 9.53 -9.85 14.53
N GLU A 196 10.59 -9.27 15.11
CA GLU A 196 11.59 -9.98 15.94
C GLU A 196 11.03 -10.62 17.24
N CYS A 197 9.72 -10.53 17.47
CA CYS A 197 9.04 -11.22 18.55
C CYS A 197 8.85 -12.68 18.16
N GLY A 198 9.31 -13.64 18.97
CA GLY A 198 9.37 -15.09 18.70
C GLY A 198 8.06 -15.86 18.43
N PHE A 199 7.06 -15.22 17.84
CA PHE A 199 5.84 -15.81 17.31
C PHE A 199 5.94 -15.93 15.79
N GLN A 200 5.64 -17.10 15.22
CA GLN A 200 5.75 -17.30 13.78
C GLN A 200 4.59 -16.55 13.09
N LEU A 201 4.90 -15.51 12.32
CA LEU A 201 3.93 -14.78 11.48
C LEU A 201 3.04 -15.74 10.67
N GLY A 202 3.66 -16.82 10.19
CA GLY A 202 3.00 -17.92 9.49
C GLY A 202 1.78 -18.50 10.21
N ASP A 203 1.86 -18.72 11.52
CA ASP A 203 0.77 -19.27 12.33
C ASP A 203 -0.43 -18.30 12.40
N MET A 204 -0.16 -17.00 12.45
CA MET A 204 -1.20 -15.97 12.46
C MET A 204 -1.93 -15.88 11.12
N VAL A 205 -1.21 -15.90 9.99
CA VAL A 205 -1.79 -15.68 8.66
C VAL A 205 -2.35 -16.95 8.02
N SER A 206 -2.12 -18.12 8.61
CA SER A 206 -2.62 -19.41 8.12
C SER A 206 -4.10 -19.67 8.44
N SER A 207 -4.70 -20.65 7.76
CA SER A 207 -6.15 -20.98 7.84
C SER A 207 -6.71 -21.10 9.27
N PRO A 208 -5.99 -21.69 10.27
CA PRO A 208 -6.54 -21.84 11.61
C PRO A 208 -6.89 -20.50 12.28
N ARG A 209 -6.18 -19.43 11.93
CA ARG A 209 -6.36 -18.09 12.51
C ARG A 209 -6.95 -17.09 11.52
N CYS A 210 -6.79 -17.31 10.24
CA CYS A 210 -7.29 -16.46 9.16
C CYS A 210 -8.07 -17.28 8.12
N PRO A 211 -9.25 -17.85 8.47
CA PRO A 211 -9.96 -18.79 7.61
C PRO A 211 -10.52 -18.15 6.32
N ALA A 212 -10.70 -16.83 6.29
CA ALA A 212 -11.28 -16.10 5.15
C ALA A 212 -10.24 -15.29 4.33
N LEU A 213 -8.95 -15.39 4.66
CA LEU A 213 -7.90 -14.53 4.09
C LEU A 213 -7.64 -14.87 2.63
N ARG A 214 -7.86 -13.89 1.75
CA ARG A 214 -7.68 -14.00 0.30
C ARG A 214 -6.44 -13.26 -0.18
N GLU A 215 -6.09 -12.15 0.47
CA GLU A 215 -4.97 -11.31 0.09
C GLU A 215 -4.06 -11.04 1.29
N LEU A 216 -2.78 -11.36 1.12
CA LEU A 216 -1.75 -11.07 2.11
C LEU A 216 -0.62 -10.29 1.42
N CYS A 217 -0.32 -9.11 1.94
CA CYS A 217 0.80 -8.30 1.52
C CYS A 217 1.71 -8.01 2.73
N ILE A 218 2.98 -8.36 2.63
CA ILE A 218 4.00 -8.04 3.62
C ILE A 218 5.12 -7.33 2.89
N ALA A 219 5.31 -6.05 3.18
CA ALA A 219 6.30 -5.22 2.51
C ALA A 219 7.26 -4.57 3.49
N ARG A 220 8.55 -4.57 3.16
CA ARG A 220 9.62 -3.90 3.90
C ARG A 220 9.56 -4.29 5.38
N ALA A 221 9.66 -5.58 5.65
CA ALA A 221 9.62 -6.12 7.01
C ALA A 221 10.98 -6.69 7.43
N ARG A 222 11.20 -6.79 8.75
CA ARG A 222 12.41 -7.34 9.35
C ARG A 222 12.05 -8.42 10.38
N GLY A 223 12.98 -9.34 10.66
CA GLY A 223 12.82 -10.33 11.72
C GLY A 223 12.00 -11.57 11.35
N VAL A 224 11.78 -11.83 10.05
CA VAL A 224 11.10 -13.03 9.56
C VAL A 224 12.11 -13.95 8.90
N ALA A 225 12.74 -14.84 9.68
CA ALA A 225 13.73 -15.78 9.15
C ALA A 225 13.08 -16.96 8.42
N SER A 226 11.99 -17.52 8.96
CA SER A 226 11.23 -18.61 8.35
C SER A 226 9.75 -18.24 8.29
N LEU A 227 9.13 -18.39 7.12
CA LEU A 227 7.73 -18.07 6.87
C LEU A 227 7.02 -19.29 6.28
N CYS A 228 6.18 -19.93 7.10
CA CYS A 228 5.33 -21.05 6.68
C CYS A 228 3.86 -20.61 6.63
N ILE A 229 3.24 -20.66 5.46
CA ILE A 229 1.85 -20.25 5.24
C ILE A 229 1.05 -21.45 4.76
N ILE A 230 0.03 -21.85 5.53
CA ILE A 230 -0.88 -22.94 5.17
C ILE A 230 -2.31 -22.37 5.07
N SER A 231 -2.73 -22.04 3.85
CA SER A 231 -4.02 -21.37 3.61
C SER A 231 -4.90 -22.10 2.59
N GLN A 232 -6.15 -22.36 2.94
CA GLN A 232 -7.15 -22.92 2.00
C GLN A 232 -7.90 -21.84 1.20
N THR A 233 -7.70 -20.57 1.51
CA THR A 233 -8.47 -19.44 0.96
C THR A 233 -7.63 -18.36 0.31
N LEU A 234 -6.31 -18.37 0.51
CA LEU A 234 -5.40 -17.36 -0.02
C LEU A 234 -5.37 -17.41 -1.56
N GLU A 235 -5.66 -16.28 -2.19
CA GLU A 235 -5.71 -16.10 -3.64
C GLU A 235 -4.54 -15.25 -4.15
N ARG A 236 -4.04 -14.30 -3.33
CA ARG A 236 -2.90 -13.43 -3.65
C ARG A 236 -1.93 -13.33 -2.47
N LEU A 237 -0.65 -13.52 -2.75
CA LEU A 237 0.44 -13.37 -1.78
C LEU A 237 1.51 -12.44 -2.35
N GLU A 238 1.79 -11.35 -1.64
CA GLU A 238 2.83 -10.39 -1.97
C GLU A 238 3.85 -10.28 -0.84
N LEU A 239 5.09 -10.64 -1.12
CA LEU A 239 6.24 -10.51 -0.22
C LEU A 239 7.25 -9.58 -0.89
N ASP A 240 7.44 -8.40 -0.31
CA ASP A 240 8.27 -7.33 -0.86
C ASP A 240 9.32 -6.92 0.18
N ILE A 241 10.62 -7.08 -0.12
CA ILE A 241 11.73 -6.62 0.73
C ILE A 241 11.61 -7.17 2.17
N LEU A 242 11.68 -8.49 2.33
CA LEU A 242 11.73 -9.13 3.65
C LEU A 242 13.18 -9.34 4.08
N HIS A 243 13.70 -8.47 4.94
CA HIS A 243 15.10 -8.54 5.36
C HIS A 243 15.35 -9.73 6.28
N GLY A 244 16.22 -10.64 5.83
CA GLY A 244 16.68 -11.78 6.62
C GLY A 244 15.88 -13.06 6.43
N LEU A 245 14.99 -13.14 5.42
CA LEU A 245 14.29 -14.38 5.10
C LEU A 245 15.29 -15.47 4.64
N GLU A 246 15.16 -16.65 5.23
CA GLU A 246 15.96 -17.84 4.95
C GLU A 246 15.10 -18.94 4.31
N GLU A 247 13.87 -19.10 4.83
CA GLU A 247 12.96 -20.17 4.42
C GLU A 247 11.55 -19.65 4.12
N LEU A 248 10.99 -20.06 3.00
CA LEU A 248 9.61 -19.78 2.61
C LEU A 248 8.87 -21.07 2.26
N THR A 249 7.84 -21.42 3.01
CA THR A 249 6.92 -22.51 2.66
C THR A 249 5.53 -21.97 2.47
N VAL A 250 4.92 -22.22 1.30
CA VAL A 250 3.55 -21.79 1.00
C VAL A 250 2.75 -22.99 0.53
N VAL A 251 1.77 -23.40 1.34
CA VAL A 251 0.78 -24.42 1.00
C VAL A 251 -0.56 -23.72 0.81
N ALA A 252 -0.86 -23.35 -0.42
CA ALA A 252 -2.04 -22.56 -0.77
C ALA A 252 -2.64 -23.00 -2.11
N PRO A 253 -3.54 -24.00 -2.13
CA PRO A 253 -4.10 -24.55 -3.37
C PRO A 253 -5.00 -23.58 -4.15
N MET A 254 -5.48 -22.50 -3.49
CA MET A 254 -6.29 -21.45 -4.13
C MET A 254 -5.47 -20.27 -4.65
N LEU A 255 -4.16 -20.27 -4.43
CA LEU A 255 -3.28 -19.15 -4.78
C LEU A 255 -3.20 -18.98 -6.30
N ARG A 256 -3.56 -17.79 -6.78
CA ARG A 256 -3.53 -17.41 -8.20
C ARG A 256 -2.40 -16.46 -8.55
N ALA A 257 -2.01 -15.60 -7.61
CA ALA A 257 -0.92 -14.66 -7.80
C ALA A 257 0.08 -14.75 -6.64
N LEU A 258 1.35 -14.90 -6.99
CA LEU A 258 2.47 -14.87 -6.05
C LEU A 258 3.49 -13.82 -6.50
N ASN A 259 3.85 -12.92 -5.59
CA ASN A 259 4.96 -11.98 -5.75
C ASN A 259 5.98 -12.19 -4.64
N VAL A 260 7.22 -12.47 -5.04
CA VAL A 260 8.39 -12.49 -4.16
C VAL A 260 9.45 -11.56 -4.76
N HIS A 261 9.72 -10.45 -4.09
CA HIS A 261 10.67 -9.45 -4.51
C HIS A 261 11.66 -9.13 -3.39
N ALA A 262 12.96 -9.26 -3.67
CA ALA A 262 14.05 -8.85 -2.77
C ALA A 262 13.95 -9.36 -1.31
N CYS A 263 13.44 -10.57 -1.12
CA CYS A 263 13.31 -11.26 0.16
C CYS A 263 14.55 -12.10 0.54
N PHE A 264 15.19 -12.77 -0.43
CA PHE A 264 16.37 -13.61 -0.22
C PHE A 264 17.69 -12.91 -0.57
N ALA A 265 17.68 -11.59 -0.71
CA ALA A 265 18.86 -10.82 -1.10
C ALA A 265 20.09 -11.18 -0.24
N TRP A 266 21.20 -11.55 -0.91
CA TRP A 266 22.49 -11.96 -0.33
C TRP A 266 22.54 -13.34 0.36
N ARG A 267 21.50 -14.17 0.23
CA ARG A 267 21.44 -15.52 0.80
C ARG A 267 20.98 -16.55 -0.24
N LYS A 268 21.20 -17.83 0.04
CA LYS A 268 20.66 -18.92 -0.80
C LYS A 268 19.17 -19.08 -0.48
N PRO A 269 18.26 -19.00 -1.47
CA PRO A 269 16.83 -19.08 -1.23
C PRO A 269 16.43 -20.53 -0.95
N VAL A 270 15.77 -20.80 0.18
CA VAL A 270 15.09 -22.09 0.42
C VAL A 270 13.59 -21.82 0.37
N ALA A 271 12.92 -22.31 -0.67
CA ALA A 271 11.50 -22.07 -0.86
C ALA A 271 10.76 -23.32 -1.37
N ALA A 272 9.57 -23.57 -0.82
CA ALA A 272 8.68 -24.65 -1.25
C ALA A 272 7.26 -24.10 -1.44
N ILE A 273 6.82 -24.03 -2.69
CA ILE A 273 5.54 -23.44 -3.09
C ILE A 273 4.63 -24.53 -3.67
N TYR A 274 3.53 -24.78 -2.97
CA TYR A 274 2.47 -25.73 -3.34
C TYR A 274 1.22 -24.94 -3.70
N ALA A 275 1.08 -24.60 -4.99
CA ALA A 275 0.05 -23.71 -5.50
C ALA A 275 -0.45 -24.14 -6.90
N SER A 276 -1.35 -25.11 -6.93
CA SER A 276 -1.81 -25.75 -8.19
C SER A 276 -2.63 -24.84 -9.12
N ARG A 277 -3.16 -23.73 -8.58
CA ARG A 277 -3.94 -22.72 -9.31
C ARG A 277 -3.13 -21.46 -9.65
N LEU A 278 -1.81 -21.50 -9.49
CA LEU A 278 -0.98 -20.33 -9.72
C LEU A 278 -1.01 -19.93 -11.21
N GLU A 279 -1.49 -18.72 -11.48
CA GLU A 279 -1.66 -18.13 -12.81
C GLU A 279 -0.60 -17.06 -13.09
N VAL A 280 -0.22 -16.29 -12.06
CA VAL A 280 0.71 -15.17 -12.14
C VAL A 280 1.83 -15.36 -11.11
N LEU A 281 3.07 -15.42 -11.60
CA LEU A 281 4.26 -15.47 -10.76
C LEU A 281 5.13 -14.25 -11.05
N TRP A 282 5.33 -13.44 -10.01
CA TRP A 282 6.39 -12.44 -9.98
C TRP A 282 7.50 -12.97 -9.09
N TRP A 283 8.65 -13.23 -9.70
CA TRP A 283 9.85 -13.66 -9.00
C TRP A 283 11.01 -12.74 -9.36
N SER A 284 11.40 -11.91 -8.40
CA SER A 284 12.48 -10.93 -8.54
C SER A 284 13.44 -11.09 -7.37
N ASP A 285 13.98 -12.30 -7.27
CA ASP A 285 14.87 -12.76 -6.21
C ASP A 285 15.82 -13.84 -6.74
N ALA A 286 16.78 -14.23 -5.91
CA ALA A 286 17.64 -15.37 -6.22
C ALA A 286 16.80 -16.63 -6.54
N PHE A 287 17.27 -17.47 -7.46
CA PHE A 287 16.55 -18.66 -7.88
C PHE A 287 17.53 -19.78 -8.22
N ASP A 288 17.38 -20.92 -7.54
CA ASP A 288 18.07 -22.16 -7.87
C ASP A 288 17.04 -23.30 -7.74
N PRO A 289 16.75 -24.07 -8.80
CA PRO A 289 15.75 -25.14 -8.77
C PRO A 289 16.09 -26.27 -7.79
N SER A 290 17.33 -26.33 -7.27
CA SER A 290 17.74 -27.26 -6.22
C SER A 290 17.20 -26.87 -4.84
N PHE A 291 16.87 -25.60 -4.63
CA PHE A 291 16.41 -25.06 -3.34
C PHE A 291 15.05 -24.37 -3.40
N VAL A 292 14.59 -24.00 -4.61
CA VAL A 292 13.28 -23.41 -4.86
C VAL A 292 12.41 -24.41 -5.60
N LEU A 293 11.46 -24.99 -4.88
CA LEU A 293 10.51 -25.97 -5.38
C LEU A 293 9.17 -25.31 -5.71
N PHE A 294 8.71 -25.48 -6.95
CA PHE A 294 7.33 -25.22 -7.36
C PHE A 294 6.63 -26.55 -7.64
N SER A 295 5.62 -26.88 -6.84
CA SER A 295 4.85 -28.12 -6.96
C SER A 295 3.49 -27.86 -7.62
N ASP A 296 3.15 -28.67 -8.62
CA ASP A 296 1.88 -28.65 -9.36
C ASP A 296 1.54 -27.32 -10.08
N VAL A 297 2.53 -26.51 -10.42
CA VAL A 297 2.36 -25.21 -11.12
C VAL A 297 2.25 -25.43 -12.64
N GLN A 298 1.14 -26.03 -13.10
CA GLN A 298 0.90 -26.30 -14.54
C GLN A 298 0.13 -25.18 -15.26
N ASN A 299 -0.56 -24.32 -14.50
CA ASN A 299 -1.47 -23.31 -15.04
C ASN A 299 -0.84 -21.92 -15.21
N LEU A 300 0.48 -21.80 -15.02
CA LEU A 300 1.17 -20.51 -15.04
C LEU A 300 1.01 -19.82 -16.40
N GLN A 301 0.34 -18.67 -16.40
CA GLN A 301 0.07 -17.87 -17.60
C GLN A 301 1.05 -16.72 -17.74
N GLN A 302 1.46 -16.13 -16.62
CA GLN A 302 2.33 -14.96 -16.60
C GLN A 302 3.52 -15.20 -15.68
N LEU A 303 4.71 -14.96 -16.22
CA LEU A 303 5.95 -14.86 -15.47
C LEU A 303 6.45 -13.42 -15.55
N THR A 304 6.73 -12.84 -14.39
CA THR A 304 7.31 -11.50 -14.27
C THR A 304 8.62 -11.60 -13.51
N THR A 305 9.69 -11.04 -14.07
CA THR A 305 10.98 -10.93 -13.39
C THR A 305 11.63 -9.59 -13.73
N PHE A 306 12.24 -8.95 -12.74
CA PHE A 306 12.66 -7.55 -12.85
C PHE A 306 14.14 -7.36 -12.55
N ASP A 307 14.61 -6.16 -12.92
CA ASP A 307 15.98 -5.69 -12.70
C ASP A 307 17.05 -6.53 -13.44
N ILE A 308 16.74 -6.95 -14.67
CA ILE A 308 17.72 -7.54 -15.57
C ILE A 308 18.69 -6.44 -16.01
N HIS A 309 19.92 -6.50 -15.49
CA HIS A 309 20.98 -5.61 -15.88
C HIS A 309 21.43 -5.90 -17.32
N VAL A 310 21.23 -4.93 -18.22
CA VAL A 310 21.71 -5.01 -19.61
C VAL A 310 23.22 -4.90 -19.67
N TYR A 311 23.78 -4.05 -18.82
CA TYR A 311 25.20 -3.88 -18.58
C TYR A 311 25.50 -4.15 -17.12
N GLY A 312 26.55 -4.92 -16.86
CA GLY A 312 26.94 -5.34 -15.52
C GLY A 312 28.45 -5.58 -15.46
N ARG A 313 29.03 -5.49 -14.26
CA ARG A 313 30.27 -6.23 -13.98
C ARG A 313 29.93 -7.70 -14.05
N PHE A 314 30.87 -8.55 -14.46
CA PHE A 314 30.69 -10.01 -14.50
C PHE A 314 30.52 -10.59 -13.09
N ASP A 315 29.38 -10.33 -12.46
CA ASP A 315 28.87 -11.10 -11.33
C ASP A 315 27.87 -12.11 -11.91
N TYR A 316 28.36 -13.33 -12.09
CA TYR A 316 27.64 -14.39 -12.79
C TYR A 316 26.41 -14.90 -12.03
N ALA A 317 26.32 -14.70 -10.71
CA ALA A 317 25.33 -15.37 -9.87
C ALA A 317 23.89 -14.96 -10.21
N LEU A 318 23.56 -13.67 -10.10
CA LEU A 318 22.18 -13.17 -10.34
C LEU A 318 21.71 -13.40 -11.77
N LEU A 319 22.60 -13.33 -12.75
CA LEU A 319 22.25 -13.56 -14.16
C LEU A 319 21.93 -15.03 -14.45
N GLN A 320 22.65 -15.94 -13.82
CA GLN A 320 22.35 -17.37 -13.93
C GLN A 320 21.01 -17.70 -13.28
N ASP A 321 20.68 -17.08 -12.15
CA ASP A 321 19.40 -17.25 -11.47
C ASP A 321 18.21 -16.92 -12.39
N TYR A 322 18.29 -15.79 -13.11
CA TYR A 322 17.26 -15.44 -14.10
C TYR A 322 17.15 -16.48 -15.22
N VAL A 323 18.27 -16.96 -15.75
CA VAL A 323 18.26 -17.98 -16.80
C VAL A 323 17.66 -19.29 -16.29
N MET A 324 18.02 -19.72 -15.08
CA MET A 324 17.46 -20.91 -14.45
C MET A 324 15.94 -20.77 -14.25
N LEU A 325 15.47 -19.61 -13.79
CA LEU A 325 14.03 -19.32 -13.63
C LEU A 325 13.28 -19.39 -14.96
N LEU A 326 13.80 -18.74 -16.00
CA LEU A 326 13.21 -18.73 -17.34
C LEU A 326 13.19 -20.13 -17.97
N GLN A 327 14.19 -20.97 -17.69
CA GLN A 327 14.23 -22.35 -18.15
C GLN A 327 13.29 -23.27 -17.36
N HIS A 328 13.08 -22.98 -16.07
CA HIS A 328 12.18 -23.74 -15.20
C HIS A 328 10.73 -23.66 -15.66
N PHE A 329 10.31 -22.53 -16.22
CA PHE A 329 8.97 -22.33 -16.81
C PHE A 329 9.06 -22.22 -18.35
N PRO A 330 9.17 -23.34 -19.09
CA PRO A 330 9.44 -23.31 -20.52
C PRO A 330 8.28 -22.79 -21.37
N THR A 331 7.08 -22.66 -20.82
CA THR A 331 5.87 -22.20 -21.52
C THR A 331 5.06 -21.27 -20.62
N VAL A 332 4.90 -20.01 -21.03
CA VAL A 332 4.00 -19.04 -20.38
C VAL A 332 3.35 -18.17 -21.47
N SER A 333 2.12 -17.72 -21.26
CA SER A 333 1.44 -16.89 -22.26
C SER A 333 2.06 -15.49 -22.36
N CYS A 334 2.43 -14.92 -21.21
CA CYS A 334 2.99 -13.57 -21.07
C CYS A 334 4.29 -13.61 -20.26
N LEU A 335 5.33 -12.96 -20.77
CA LEU A 335 6.57 -12.72 -20.03
C LEU A 335 6.77 -11.22 -19.87
N ASP A 336 6.92 -10.78 -18.63
CA ASP A 336 7.13 -9.38 -18.28
C ASP A 336 8.53 -9.18 -17.70
N LEU A 337 9.34 -8.35 -18.35
CA LEU A 337 10.74 -8.11 -17.99
C LEU A 337 11.00 -6.62 -17.80
N LYS A 338 11.81 -6.27 -16.79
CA LYS A 338 12.33 -4.91 -16.61
C LYS A 338 13.82 -4.92 -16.89
N LEU A 339 14.20 -4.15 -17.89
CA LEU A 339 15.60 -3.98 -18.26
C LEU A 339 16.16 -2.74 -17.59
N ASN A 340 17.22 -2.95 -16.81
CA ASN A 340 17.93 -1.87 -16.13
C ASN A 340 19.20 -1.52 -16.90
N TYR A 341 19.33 -0.23 -17.23
CA TYR A 341 20.47 0.33 -17.96
C TYR A 341 21.28 1.17 -16.97
N GLN A 342 22.42 0.65 -16.52
CA GLN A 342 23.34 1.43 -15.69
C GLN A 342 23.95 2.59 -16.50
N ARG A 343 24.16 3.73 -15.81
CA ARG A 343 24.58 5.00 -16.44
C ARG A 343 26.08 5.08 -16.73
N ASP A 344 26.91 4.34 -16.01
CA ASP A 344 28.35 4.29 -16.25
C ASP A 344 28.68 3.01 -17.01
N LEU A 345 28.96 3.15 -18.30
CA LEU A 345 29.24 2.02 -19.20
C LEU A 345 30.74 1.74 -19.35
N SER A 346 31.61 2.57 -18.77
CA SER A 346 33.06 2.52 -19.04
C SER A 346 33.76 1.27 -18.49
N GLN A 347 33.10 0.54 -17.58
CA GLN A 347 33.64 -0.65 -16.90
C GLN A 347 32.69 -1.86 -16.94
N TYR A 348 31.69 -1.85 -17.81
CA TYR A 348 30.58 -2.80 -17.78
C TYR A 348 30.41 -3.52 -19.11
N GLU A 349 30.17 -4.83 -19.07
CA GLU A 349 30.00 -5.67 -20.25
C GLU A 349 28.53 -5.84 -20.60
N TYR A 350 28.24 -6.15 -21.88
CA TYR A 350 26.88 -6.40 -22.35
C TYR A 350 26.43 -7.82 -21.99
N LEU A 351 25.42 -7.93 -21.11
CA LEU A 351 25.07 -9.19 -20.46
C LEU A 351 23.96 -9.97 -21.16
N MET A 352 23.21 -9.35 -22.07
CA MET A 352 22.02 -9.98 -22.67
C MET A 352 22.35 -11.28 -23.40
N GLY A 353 23.59 -11.45 -23.88
CA GLY A 353 24.07 -12.67 -24.53
C GLY A 353 23.93 -13.94 -23.68
N ILE A 354 23.89 -13.80 -22.35
CA ILE A 354 23.69 -14.91 -21.40
C ILE A 354 22.27 -15.49 -21.52
N ILE A 355 21.28 -14.66 -21.86
CA ILE A 355 19.92 -15.10 -22.16
C ILE A 355 19.91 -15.72 -23.56
N THR A 356 20.19 -17.01 -23.61
CA THR A 356 20.26 -17.78 -24.86
C THR A 356 18.92 -18.36 -25.28
N LYS A 357 18.02 -18.58 -24.32
CA LYS A 357 16.69 -19.16 -24.52
C LYS A 357 15.68 -18.48 -23.60
N LEU A 358 14.49 -18.25 -24.13
CA LEU A 358 13.34 -17.73 -23.39
C LEU A 358 12.20 -18.75 -23.43
N PRO A 359 11.22 -18.64 -22.51
CA PRO A 359 10.00 -19.44 -22.57
C PRO A 359 9.29 -19.28 -23.91
N ASN A 360 8.50 -20.27 -24.29
CA ASN A 360 7.58 -20.11 -25.42
C ASN A 360 6.46 -19.15 -24.99
N ILE A 361 6.44 -17.96 -25.58
CA ILE A 361 5.57 -16.84 -25.20
C ILE A 361 4.77 -16.30 -26.38
N LYS A 362 3.60 -15.72 -26.08
CA LYS A 362 2.78 -14.98 -27.04
C LYS A 362 2.91 -13.48 -26.86
N ILE A 363 3.06 -13.02 -25.61
CA ILE A 363 3.18 -11.61 -25.25
C ILE A 363 4.53 -11.40 -24.57
N LEU A 364 5.31 -10.47 -25.08
CA LEU A 364 6.51 -9.97 -24.42
C LEU A 364 6.23 -8.55 -23.92
N SER A 365 6.30 -8.33 -22.62
CA SER A 365 6.17 -7.02 -21.99
C SER A 365 7.54 -6.58 -21.48
N LEU A 366 7.98 -5.38 -21.86
CA LEU A 366 9.28 -4.82 -21.49
C LEU A 366 9.11 -3.47 -20.81
N TRP A 367 9.65 -3.36 -19.60
CA TRP A 367 9.75 -2.12 -18.83
C TRP A 367 11.15 -1.55 -19.03
N LEU A 368 11.22 -0.38 -19.65
CA LEU A 368 12.47 0.19 -20.18
C LEU A 368 12.69 1.60 -19.63
N HIS A 369 13.93 1.90 -19.27
CA HIS A 369 14.38 3.28 -19.13
C HIS A 369 14.91 3.78 -20.49
N THR A 370 14.40 4.91 -20.97
CA THR A 370 14.82 5.62 -22.19
C THR A 370 16.22 6.25 -22.07
N LYS A 371 16.77 6.34 -20.86
CA LYS A 371 18.07 6.95 -20.58
C LYS A 371 19.29 6.02 -20.83
N GLY A 372 19.18 5.02 -21.70
CA GLY A 372 20.23 4.05 -22.00
C GLY A 372 20.50 3.86 -23.50
N HIS A 373 21.77 3.70 -23.89
CA HIS A 373 22.20 3.62 -25.29
C HIS A 373 21.98 2.25 -25.98
N ALA A 374 21.47 1.23 -25.26
CA ALA A 374 21.37 -0.15 -25.75
C ALA A 374 19.97 -0.72 -25.81
N ILE A 375 18.94 0.12 -25.77
CA ILE A 375 17.55 -0.33 -25.82
C ILE A 375 17.28 -1.17 -27.07
N GLY A 376 17.67 -0.66 -28.25
CA GLY A 376 17.51 -1.37 -29.52
C GLY A 376 18.17 -2.75 -29.54
N PRO A 377 19.50 -2.85 -29.30
CA PRO A 377 20.21 -4.12 -29.22
C PRO A 377 19.61 -5.14 -28.23
N SER A 378 19.24 -4.71 -27.02
CA SER A 378 18.64 -5.60 -26.01
C SER A 378 17.28 -6.14 -26.43
N VAL A 379 16.42 -5.25 -26.94
CA VAL A 379 15.07 -5.63 -27.40
C VAL A 379 15.18 -6.58 -28.60
N PHE A 380 16.03 -6.27 -29.58
CA PHE A 380 16.25 -7.12 -30.75
C PHE A 380 16.79 -8.50 -30.36
N HIS A 381 17.74 -8.55 -29.41
CA HIS A 381 18.26 -9.81 -28.89
C HIS A 381 17.15 -10.67 -28.28
N LEU A 382 16.30 -10.11 -27.39
CA LEU A 382 15.20 -10.85 -26.77
C LEU A 382 14.16 -11.33 -27.80
N LEU A 383 13.80 -10.48 -28.77
CA LEU A 383 12.89 -10.85 -29.86
C LEU A 383 13.47 -11.98 -30.72
N SER A 384 14.78 -11.96 -30.99
CA SER A 384 15.44 -13.05 -31.73
C SER A 384 15.37 -14.41 -31.03
N LYS A 385 15.15 -14.42 -29.70
CA LYS A 385 15.00 -15.65 -28.91
C LYS A 385 13.54 -16.12 -28.77
N CYS A 386 12.56 -15.32 -29.20
CA CYS A 386 11.14 -15.64 -29.09
C CYS A 386 10.40 -15.44 -30.43
N PRO A 387 10.60 -16.30 -31.44
CA PRO A 387 9.93 -16.15 -32.73
C PRO A 387 8.39 -16.28 -32.65
N GLY A 388 7.85 -16.83 -31.55
CA GLY A 388 6.41 -17.01 -31.33
C GLY A 388 5.67 -15.78 -30.80
N VAL A 389 6.37 -14.68 -30.48
CA VAL A 389 5.76 -13.45 -29.96
C VAL A 389 4.80 -12.85 -30.99
N ARG A 390 3.58 -12.54 -30.54
CA ARG A 390 2.52 -11.90 -31.33
C ARG A 390 2.25 -10.47 -30.90
N GLU A 391 2.60 -10.13 -29.67
CA GLU A 391 2.38 -8.82 -29.09
C GLU A 391 3.61 -8.39 -28.27
N LEU A 392 4.11 -7.19 -28.56
CA LEU A 392 5.19 -6.55 -27.82
C LEU A 392 4.62 -5.33 -27.10
N LYS A 393 4.66 -5.33 -25.76
CA LYS A 393 4.27 -4.20 -24.92
C LYS A 393 5.54 -3.50 -24.43
N LEU A 394 5.61 -2.18 -24.62
CA LEU A 394 6.74 -1.37 -24.17
C LEU A 394 6.24 -0.33 -23.17
N THR A 395 6.71 -0.42 -21.93
CA THR A 395 6.42 0.53 -20.86
C THR A 395 7.66 1.38 -20.61
N LEU A 396 7.57 2.68 -20.85
CA LEU A 396 8.66 3.62 -20.64
C LEU A 396 8.63 4.19 -19.22
N LEU A 397 9.66 3.88 -18.44
CA LEU A 397 9.72 4.18 -17.01
C LEU A 397 10.06 5.64 -16.68
N ASP A 398 10.56 6.43 -17.63
CA ASP A 398 10.99 7.81 -17.35
C ASP A 398 9.84 8.81 -17.12
N ASN A 399 8.63 8.42 -17.51
CA ASN A 399 7.42 9.21 -17.31
C ASN A 399 6.52 8.65 -16.18
N LEU A 400 6.93 7.55 -15.56
CA LEU A 400 6.23 6.97 -14.43
C LEU A 400 6.84 7.55 -13.14
N GLU A 401 6.19 8.57 -12.57
CA GLU A 401 6.21 8.67 -11.12
C GLU A 401 5.68 7.32 -10.59
N PHE A 402 6.52 6.56 -9.89
CA PHE A 402 6.18 5.24 -9.37
C PHE A 402 4.89 5.29 -8.54
N LYS A 403 3.74 5.09 -9.18
CA LYS A 403 2.51 4.66 -8.54
C LYS A 403 2.59 3.15 -8.42
N TRP A 404 3.31 2.68 -7.40
CA TRP A 404 3.01 1.35 -6.86
C TRP A 404 1.53 1.33 -6.48
N MET A 405 0.87 0.21 -6.78
CA MET A 405 -0.54 -0.11 -6.54
C MET A 405 -1.05 0.45 -5.21
N SER A 406 -1.49 1.69 -5.25
CA SER A 406 -2.21 2.39 -4.19
C SER A 406 -3.63 2.51 -4.67
N SER A 407 -4.40 1.46 -4.41
CA SER A 407 -5.86 1.45 -4.48
C SER A 407 -6.34 0.51 -3.39
#